data_AF-A0A257NI37-F1
#
_entry.id   AF-A0A257NI37-F1
#
_cell.length_a   1.000
_cell.length_b   1.000
_cell.length_c   1.000
_cell.angle_alpha   90.00
_cell.angle_beta   90.00
_cell.angle_gamma   90.00
#
_symmetry.space_group_name_H-M   'P 1'
#
loop_
_entity.id
_entity.type
_entity.pdbx_description
1 polymer ?
#
loop_
_entity_poly.entity_id
_entity_poly.type
_entity_poly.pdbx_seq_one_letter_code
_entity_poly.pdbx_strand_id
1 'polypeptide(L)' 'VNDFLQAQRILMPVLNIGLPDSFVEQGTREELLALCGLDAQGIIAQAEAFCA' A
#
# COMPACT_ATOMS: atom_id res chain seq x y z
N VAL A 1 -11.07 5.59 -4.43
CA VAL A 1 -11.76 5.10 -3.21
C VAL A 1 -11.86 6.20 -2.18
N ASN A 2 -10.74 6.81 -1.79
CA ASN A 2 -10.71 7.89 -0.79
C ASN A 2 -11.69 9.03 -1.11
N ASP A 3 -11.69 9.51 -2.36
CA ASP A 3 -12.58 10.59 -2.79
C ASP A 3 -14.07 10.22 -2.66
N PHE A 4 -14.42 8.94 -2.88
CA PHE A 4 -15.78 8.46 -2.69
C PHE A 4 -16.18 8.48 -1.21
N LEU A 5 -15.32 7.97 -0.32
CA LEU A 5 -15.57 7.99 1.12
C LEU A 5 -15.72 9.42 1.65
N GLN A 6 -14.87 10.33 1.19
CA GLN A 6 -14.95 11.76 1.52
C GLN A 6 -16.25 12.39 1.02
N ALA A 7 -16.65 12.12 -0.23
CA ALA A 7 -17.90 12.63 -0.80
C ALA A 7 -19.13 12.12 -0.04
N GLN A 8 -19.09 10.89 0.44
CA GLN A 8 -20.14 10.29 1.28
C GLN A 8 -20.05 10.69 2.76
N ARG A 9 -19.07 11.50 3.15
CA ARG A 9 -18.79 11.90 4.55
C ARG A 9 -18.58 10.71 5.49
N ILE A 10 -18.04 9.62 4.97
CA ILE A 10 -17.69 8.42 5.73
C ILE A 10 -16.26 8.59 6.24
N LEU A 11 -16.14 8.80 7.55
CA LEU A 11 -14.86 8.92 8.25
C LEU A 11 -14.45 7.54 8.77
N MET A 12 -13.52 6.90 8.07
CA MET A 12 -12.94 5.63 8.49
C MET A 12 -11.43 5.61 8.22
N PRO A 13 -10.63 4.90 9.03
CA PRO A 13 -9.21 4.70 8.74
C PRO A 13 -9.04 3.95 7.41
N VAL A 14 -8.21 4.47 6.50
CA VAL A 14 -7.88 3.83 5.22
C VAL A 14 -6.37 3.83 5.02
N LEU A 15 -5.82 2.63 4.80
CA LEU A 15 -4.44 2.42 4.38
C LEU A 15 -4.40 2.22 2.86
N ASN A 16 -3.65 3.05 2.14
CA ASN A 16 -3.44 2.90 0.70
C ASN A 16 -2.09 2.25 0.46
N ILE A 17 -2.09 1.00 0.00
CA ILE A 17 -0.88 0.26 -0.33
C ILE A 17 -0.65 0.35 -1.84
N GLY A 18 0.54 0.78 -2.24
CA GLY A 18 0.88 1.00 -3.64
C GLY A 18 2.36 1.26 -3.85
N LEU A 19 2.72 1.65 -5.06
CA LEU A 19 4.10 1.98 -5.39
C LEU A 19 4.54 3.27 -4.68
N PRO A 20 5.84 3.36 -4.31
CA PRO A 20 6.38 4.58 -3.75
C PRO A 20 6.41 5.70 -4.80
N ASP A 21 6.39 6.95 -4.33
CA ASP A 21 6.55 8.14 -5.19
C ASP A 21 8.04 8.35 -5.57
N SER A 22 8.63 7.33 -6.17
CA SER A 22 10.03 7.29 -6.59
C SER A 22 10.21 6.25 -7.68
N PHE A 23 11.19 6.47 -8.56
CA PHE A 23 11.58 5.44 -9.53
C PHE A 23 12.17 4.22 -8.82
N VAL A 24 11.67 3.05 -9.19
CA VAL A 24 12.21 1.75 -8.76
C VAL A 24 13.12 1.24 -9.88
N GLU A 25 14.27 0.67 -9.51
CA GLU A 25 15.20 0.09 -10.48
C GLU A 25 14.56 -1.07 -11.25
N GLN A 26 15.20 -1.49 -12.35
CA GLN A 26 14.73 -2.63 -13.12
C GLN A 26 15.05 -3.93 -12.40
N GLY A 27 14.09 -4.85 -12.37
CA GLY A 27 14.25 -6.19 -11.82
C GLY A 27 13.14 -7.11 -12.30
N THR A 28 13.15 -8.34 -11.81
CA THR A 28 12.01 -9.25 -11.98
C THR A 28 10.80 -8.76 -11.21
N ARG A 29 9.60 -9.20 -11.59
CA ARG A 29 8.35 -8.77 -10.94
C ARG A 29 8.39 -9.04 -9.44
N GLU A 30 8.88 -10.21 -9.04
CA GLU A 30 8.97 -10.66 -7.65
C GLU A 30 9.92 -9.78 -6.84
N GLU A 31 11.08 -9.44 -7.39
CA GLU A 31 12.03 -8.52 -6.76
C GLU A 31 11.44 -7.13 -6.57
N LEU A 32 10.76 -6.59 -7.60
CA LEU A 32 10.13 -5.27 -7.51
C LEU A 32 9.01 -5.23 -6.48
N LEU A 33 8.19 -6.28 -6.41
CA LEU A 33 7.15 -6.39 -5.40
C LEU A 33 7.74 -6.45 -3.99
N ALA A 34 8.77 -7.27 -3.78
CA ALA A 34 9.45 -7.35 -2.48
C ALA A 34 10.10 -6.01 -2.09
N LEU A 35 10.79 -5.35 -3.03
CA LEU A 35 11.43 -4.04 -2.82
C LEU A 35 10.41 -2.96 -2.43
N CYS A 36 9.20 -3.00 -3.01
CA CYS A 36 8.13 -2.05 -2.70
C CYS A 36 7.26 -2.49 -1.50
N GLY A 37 7.52 -3.65 -0.88
CA GLY A 37 6.66 -4.22 0.16
C GLY A 37 5.25 -4.56 -0.33
N LEU A 38 5.10 -4.82 -1.64
CA LEU A 38 3.86 -5.20 -2.32
C LEU A 38 3.74 -6.72 -2.49
N ASP A 39 4.65 -7.48 -1.90
CA ASP A 39 4.53 -8.91 -1.73
C ASP A 39 3.63 -9.24 -0.53
N ALA A 40 3.28 -10.52 -0.37
CA ALA A 40 2.36 -10.94 0.68
C ALA A 40 2.85 -10.58 2.08
N GLN A 41 4.16 -10.71 2.34
CA GLN A 41 4.75 -10.37 3.63
C GLN A 41 4.72 -8.86 3.90
N GLY A 42 5.08 -8.05 2.91
CA GLY A 42 5.04 -6.59 3.02
C GLY A 42 3.62 -6.04 3.22
N ILE A 43 2.61 -6.61 2.56
CA ILE A 43 1.21 -6.21 2.73
C ILE A 43 0.72 -6.53 4.15
N ILE A 44 1.03 -7.72 4.67
CA ILE A 44 0.63 -8.11 6.04
C ILE A 44 1.30 -7.19 7.06
N ALA A 45 2.61 -6.94 6.93
CA ALA A 45 3.33 -6.06 7.85
C ALA A 45 2.76 -4.63 7.88
N GLN A 46 2.39 -4.08 6.72
CA GLN A 46 1.74 -2.76 6.65
C GLN A 46 0.35 -2.76 7.29
N ALA A 47 -0.45 -3.81 7.08
CA ALA A 47 -1.76 -3.95 7.70
C ALA A 47 -1.66 -4.08 9.22
N GLU A 48 -0.71 -4.86 9.73
CA GLU A 48 -0.46 -5.01 11.17
C GLU A 48 -0.02 -3.67 11.80
N ALA A 49 0.93 -2.98 11.17
CA ALA A 49 1.40 -1.67 11.63
C ALA A 49 0.30 -0.60 11.63
N PHE A 50 -0.69 -0.70 10.75
CA PHE A 50 -1.85 0.20 10.71
C PHE A 50 -2.91 -0.12 11.75
N CYS A 51 -3.04 -1.39 12.15
CA CYS A 51 -3.99 -1.83 13.17
C CYS A 51 -3.48 -1.64 14.62
N ALA A 52 -2.16 -1.46 14.78
CA ALA A 52 -1.50 -1.21 16.07
C ALA A 52 -1.71 0.22 16.55
#